data_AF-A0AAD3Y4G1-F1
#
_entry.id   AF-A0AAD3Y4G1-F1
#
_cell.length_a   1.000
_cell.length_b   1.000
_cell.length_c   1.000
_cell.angle_alpha   90.00
_cell.angle_beta   90.00
_cell.angle_gamma   90.00
#
_symmetry.space_group_name_H-M   'P 1'
#
loop_
_entity.id
_entity.type
_entity.pdbx_description
1 polymer ?
#
loop_
_entity_poly.entity_id
_entity_poly.type
_entity_poly.pdbx_seq_one_letter_code
_entity_poly.pdbx_strand_id
1 'polypeptide(L)'
;MAALTGVFLSTRLTSCISTSATSPALPLIHCGRGDKKTAKGKRFNHSFGNARPRDKKKGRGPPRVPVPSSPGKKDPYDDDEVIKIDIDE
;
A
#
# COMPACT_ATOMS: atom_id res chain seq x y z
N MET A 1 -27.46 -2.51 -51.79
CA MET A 1 -27.24 -2.04 -50.42
C MET A 1 -26.99 -3.25 -49.54
N ALA A 2 -25.75 -3.48 -49.10
CA ALA A 2 -25.38 -4.65 -48.32
C ALA A 2 -25.84 -4.49 -46.86
N ALA A 3 -26.48 -5.54 -46.32
CA ALA A 3 -27.11 -5.57 -45.01
C ALA A 3 -26.09 -5.75 -43.87
N LEU A 4 -26.50 -5.27 -42.69
CA LEU A 4 -25.73 -5.08 -41.47
C LEU A 4 -25.32 -6.39 -40.75
N THR A 5 -24.05 -6.39 -40.37
CA THR A 5 -23.36 -7.00 -39.20
C THR A 5 -24.16 -7.77 -38.14
N GLY A 6 -23.60 -8.89 -37.67
CA GLY A 6 -23.92 -9.41 -36.33
C GLY A 6 -23.48 -10.85 -36.05
N VAL A 7 -22.17 -11.11 -35.98
CA VAL A 7 -21.58 -12.40 -35.57
C VAL A 7 -21.57 -12.51 -34.04
N PHE A 8 -22.15 -13.62 -33.54
CA PHE A 8 -21.80 -14.45 -32.37
C PHE A 8 -21.16 -13.80 -31.11
N LEU A 9 -21.66 -14.16 -29.92
CA LEU A 9 -20.85 -14.99 -29.01
C LEU A 9 -21.66 -15.74 -27.95
N SER A 10 -21.38 -17.03 -27.90
CA SER A 10 -21.90 -18.06 -27.01
C SER A 10 -21.20 -18.07 -25.65
N THR A 11 -21.82 -18.78 -24.70
CA THR A 11 -21.34 -19.24 -23.39
C THR A 11 -21.15 -18.20 -22.28
N ARG A 12 -22.15 -18.13 -21.39
CA ARG A 12 -21.98 -17.62 -20.01
C ARG A 12 -21.12 -18.61 -19.23
N LEU A 13 -19.83 -18.33 -19.08
CA LEU A 13 -19.03 -18.94 -18.02
C LEU A 13 -19.22 -18.11 -16.74
N THR A 14 -20.01 -18.62 -15.82
CA THR A 14 -20.07 -18.14 -14.43
C THR A 14 -18.73 -18.47 -13.77
N SER A 15 -17.81 -17.50 -13.74
CA SER A 15 -16.58 -17.61 -12.93
C SER A 15 -16.96 -17.55 -11.45
N CYS A 16 -16.63 -18.58 -10.69
CA CYS A 16 -16.75 -18.60 -9.23
C CYS A 16 -15.81 -17.55 -8.61
N ILE A 17 -16.39 -16.58 -7.92
CA ILE A 17 -15.65 -15.59 -7.12
C ILE A 17 -15.40 -16.22 -5.75
N SER A 18 -14.21 -16.77 -5.52
CA SER A 18 -13.79 -17.20 -4.19
C SER A 18 -13.50 -15.95 -3.34
N THR A 19 -14.45 -15.54 -2.50
CA THR A 19 -14.22 -14.53 -1.46
C THR A 19 -13.43 -15.17 -0.33
N SER A 20 -12.12 -14.91 -0.28
CA SER A 20 -11.31 -15.25 0.91
C SER A 20 -11.82 -14.45 2.11
N ALA A 21 -12.29 -15.15 3.15
CA ALA A 21 -12.81 -14.55 4.38
C ALA A 21 -11.73 -13.69 5.06
N THR A 22 -11.91 -12.37 5.06
CA THR A 22 -11.12 -11.47 5.92
C THR A 22 -11.68 -11.57 7.34
N SER A 23 -10.87 -12.01 8.30
CA SER A 23 -11.29 -12.06 9.71
C SER A 23 -11.71 -10.65 10.19
N PRO A 24 -12.77 -10.52 11.01
CA PRO A 24 -13.19 -9.21 11.50
C PRO A 24 -12.35 -8.86 12.73
N ALA A 25 -11.19 -8.25 12.51
CA ALA A 25 -10.36 -7.73 13.58
C ALA A 25 -10.39 -6.20 13.58
N LEU A 26 -11.10 -5.65 14.58
CA LEU A 26 -11.18 -4.23 14.97
C LEU A 26 -11.98 -3.33 13.99
N PRO A 27 -12.62 -2.24 14.46
CA PRO A 27 -13.15 -1.22 13.57
C PRO A 27 -11.97 -0.63 12.80
N LEU A 28 -11.76 -1.11 11.56
CA LEU A 28 -10.71 -0.66 10.68
C LEU A 28 -11.05 0.76 10.22
N ILE A 29 -10.82 1.76 11.08
CA ILE A 29 -10.96 3.17 10.75
C ILE A 29 -10.08 3.43 9.54
N HIS A 30 -10.73 3.62 8.40
CA HIS A 30 -10.03 3.54 7.13
C HIS A 30 -9.49 4.92 6.71
N CYS A 31 -8.47 5.39 7.44
CA CYS A 31 -7.82 6.67 7.19
C CYS A 31 -7.21 6.75 5.78
N GLY A 32 -7.19 7.94 5.20
CA GLY A 32 -6.49 8.22 3.93
C GLY A 32 -7.18 7.74 2.65
N ARG A 33 -8.45 7.28 2.69
CA ARG A 33 -9.26 6.97 1.50
C ARG A 33 -9.90 8.20 0.83
N GLY A 34 -10.20 9.24 1.61
CA GLY A 34 -10.81 10.47 1.09
C GLY A 34 -9.85 11.37 0.32
N ASP A 35 -8.55 11.24 0.55
CA ASP A 35 -7.55 12.11 -0.09
C ASP A 35 -7.25 11.69 -1.53
N LYS A 36 -7.84 12.41 -2.49
CA LYS A 36 -7.67 12.22 -3.93
C LYS A 36 -6.25 12.51 -4.43
N LYS A 37 -5.34 13.01 -3.61
CA LYS A 37 -3.92 13.27 -3.94
C LYS A 37 -3.00 12.11 -3.55
N THR A 38 -3.46 11.15 -2.75
CA THR A 38 -2.67 9.98 -2.33
C THR A 38 -2.92 8.76 -3.22
N ALA A 39 -1.97 7.82 -3.22
CA ALA A 39 -2.16 6.53 -3.88
C ALA A 39 -3.37 5.75 -3.31
N LYS A 40 -3.63 5.88 -2.00
CA LYS A 40 -4.72 5.20 -1.30
C LYS A 40 -6.09 5.77 -1.68
N GLY A 41 -6.25 7.10 -1.68
CA GLY A 41 -7.52 7.71 -2.08
C GLY A 41 -7.78 7.60 -3.59
N LYS A 42 -6.74 7.63 -4.43
CA LYS A 42 -6.89 7.28 -5.85
C LYS A 42 -7.36 5.84 -6.07
N ARG A 43 -6.87 4.88 -5.28
CA ARG A 43 -7.32 3.47 -5.32
C ARG A 43 -8.79 3.34 -4.92
N PHE A 44 -9.20 4.03 -3.86
CA PHE A 44 -10.59 4.02 -3.39
C PHE A 44 -11.56 4.67 -4.36
N ASN A 45 -11.17 5.80 -4.97
CA ASN A 45 -11.96 6.47 -6.00
C ASN A 45 -11.83 5.80 -7.40
N HIS A 46 -11.21 4.62 -7.48
CA HIS A 46 -10.96 3.86 -8.73
C HIS A 46 -10.32 4.68 -9.87
N SER A 47 -9.63 5.77 -9.55
CA SER A 47 -9.08 6.72 -10.53
C SER A 47 -7.57 6.61 -10.62
N PHE A 48 -7.01 7.03 -11.75
CA PHE A 48 -5.57 7.09 -11.98
C PHE A 48 -5.09 8.55 -11.93
N GLY A 49 -3.78 8.75 -11.78
CA GLY A 49 -3.14 10.06 -11.77
C GLY A 49 -1.72 9.97 -11.25
N ASN A 50 -1.04 11.10 -11.02
CA ASN A 50 0.38 11.12 -10.64
C ASN A 50 0.72 10.27 -9.42
N ALA A 51 -0.16 10.23 -8.41
CA ALA A 51 0.02 9.40 -7.22
C ALA A 51 -0.27 7.90 -7.43
N ARG A 52 -1.05 7.55 -8.47
CA ARG A 52 -1.39 6.17 -8.85
C ARG A 52 -1.27 6.00 -10.37
N PRO A 53 -0.04 5.83 -10.91
CA PRO A 53 0.17 5.54 -12.33
C PRO A 53 -0.37 4.16 -12.72
N ARG A 54 -0.67 3.96 -14.02
CA ARG A 54 -1.10 2.66 -14.56
C ARG A 54 0.08 1.70 -14.75
N ASP A 55 1.16 2.24 -15.31
CA ASP A 55 2.34 1.47 -15.72
C ASP A 55 3.58 2.05 -15.05
N LYS A 56 4.63 1.22 -14.91
CA LYS A 56 5.92 1.65 -14.35
C LYS A 56 6.64 2.69 -15.22
N LYS A 57 6.30 2.77 -16.51
CA LYS A 57 6.82 3.77 -17.45
C LYS A 57 6.25 5.17 -17.21
N LYS A 58 5.09 5.28 -16.55
CA LYS A 58 4.47 6.57 -16.25
C LYS A 58 5.08 7.14 -14.98
N GLY A 59 5.55 8.39 -15.06
CA GLY A 59 6.20 9.07 -13.95
C GLY A 59 5.30 9.22 -12.72
N ARG A 60 5.93 9.24 -11.54
CA ARG A 60 5.32 9.73 -10.31
C ARG A 60 5.64 11.22 -10.14
N GLY A 61 5.14 11.82 -9.06
CA GLY A 61 5.66 13.10 -8.60
C GLY A 61 7.18 13.03 -8.31
N PRO A 62 7.81 14.17 -7.98
CA PRO A 62 9.24 14.24 -7.71
C PRO A 62 9.72 13.15 -6.75
N PRO A 63 10.92 12.57 -6.97
CA PRO A 63 11.47 11.57 -6.08
C PRO A 63 11.59 12.16 -4.67
N ARG A 64 11.29 11.34 -3.66
CA ARG A 64 11.48 11.75 -2.27
C ARG A 64 12.97 11.92 -2.02
N VAL A 65 13.35 13.04 -1.40
CA VAL A 65 14.73 13.27 -0.97
C VAL A 65 15.14 12.13 -0.04
N PRO A 66 16.26 11.43 -0.32
CA PRO A 66 16.75 10.40 0.57
C PRO A 66 17.13 11.05 1.89
N VAL A 67 16.50 10.60 2.97
CA VAL A 67 16.88 10.99 4.32
C VAL A 67 17.88 9.94 4.80
N PRO A 68 19.11 10.32 5.21
CA PRO A 68 20.03 9.36 5.80
C PRO A 68 19.36 8.75 7.03
N SER A 69 19.55 7.45 7.26
CA SER A 69 19.12 6.83 8.51
C SER A 69 19.72 7.61 9.67
N SER A 70 18.93 7.90 10.69
CA SER A 70 19.47 8.48 11.92
C SER A 70 20.63 7.62 12.41
N PRO A 71 21.75 8.24 12.87
CA PRO A 71 22.79 7.45 13.51
C PRO A 71 22.14 6.62 14.60
N GLY A 72 22.38 5.30 14.56
CA GLY A 72 21.87 4.40 15.58
C GLY A 72 22.38 4.90 16.91
N LYS A 73 21.48 5.08 17.89
CA LYS A 73 21.91 5.28 19.26
C LYS A 73 22.69 4.03 19.63
N LYS A 74 23.98 4.19 19.95
CA LYS A 74 24.72 3.14 20.63
C LYS A 74 23.97 2.87 21.94
N ASP A 75 23.63 1.61 22.19
CA ASP A 75 23.12 1.25 23.49
C ASP A 75 24.23 1.61 24.49
N PRO A 76 23.98 2.49 25.48
CA PRO A 76 24.99 2.80 26.48
C PRO A 76 25.48 1.57 27.26
N TYR A 77 24.81 0.42 27.12
CA TYR A 77 25.21 -0.85 27.72
C TYR A 77 25.96 -1.81 26.77
N ASP A 78 26.17 -1.45 25.50
CA ASP A 78 26.89 -2.29 24.51
C ASP A 78 28.44 -2.18 24.62
N ASP A 79 28.96 -1.18 25.35
CA ASP A 79 30.40 -0.84 25.36
C ASP A 79 31.20 -1.59 26.47
N ASP A 80 30.80 -2.81 26.83
CA ASP A 80 31.46 -3.69 27.83
C ASP A 80 31.75 -3.01 29.20
N GLU A 81 31.15 -1.86 29.48
CA GLU A 81 31.33 -1.13 30.73
C GLU A 81 30.58 -1.86 31.85
N VAL A 82 31.34 -2.50 32.74
CA VAL A 82 30.82 -3.16 33.94
C VAL A 82 30.25 -2.10 34.89
N ILE A 83 28.95 -1.86 34.81
CA ILE A 83 28.23 -1.01 35.75
C ILE A 83 28.12 -1.78 37.07
N LYS A 84 28.85 -1.32 38.09
CA LYS A 84 28.73 -1.82 39.45
C LYS A 84 27.39 -1.32 40.01
N ILE A 85 26.39 -2.19 40.02
CA ILE A 85 25.12 -1.93 40.67
C ILE A 85 25.31 -2.35 42.13
N ASP A 86 25.45 -1.38 43.02
CA ASP A 86 25.38 -1.63 44.46
C ASP A 86 23.89 -1.82 44.82
N ILE A 87 23.56 -3.02 45.30
CA ILE A 87 22.23 -3.34 45.83
C ILE A 87 22.35 -3.27 47.35
N ASP A 88 21.73 -2.27 47.95
CA ASP A 88 21.53 -2.21 49.41
C ASP A 88 20.40 -3.19 49.79
N GLU A 89 20.68 -4.03 50.79
CA GLU A 89 19.80 -5.10 51.32
C GLU A 89 18.56 -4.55 52.06
#